data_AF-A0AAD7HF63-F1
#
_entry.id   AF-A0AAD7HF63-F1
#
_cell.length_a   1.000
_cell.length_b   1.000
_cell.length_c   1.000
_cell.angle_alpha   90.00
_cell.angle_beta   90.00
_cell.angle_gamma   90.00
#
_symmetry.space_group_name_H-M   'P 1'
#
loop_
_entity.id
_entity.type
_entity.pdbx_description
1 polymer ?
#
loop_
_entity_poly.entity_id
_entity_poly.type
_entity_poly.pdbx_seq_one_letter_code
_entity_poly.pdbx_strand_id
1 'polypeptide(L)' 'ECTERVLHAAQPYSGDGDIVEGRRFLVYGTSETEHVICDNHTDEDVFIRTDFLHDPAFDLAAWYTHQRLTSQGIP' A
#
# COMPACT_ATOMS: atom_id res chain seq x y z
N GLU A 1 30.84 2.72 -10.78
CA GLU A 1 30.66 1.49 -11.58
C GLU A 1 30.31 0.21 -10.80
N CYS A 2 30.16 0.23 -9.46
CA CYS A 2 29.76 -0.99 -8.72
C CYS A 2 28.30 -1.03 -8.27
N THR A 3 27.58 0.10 -8.28
CA THR A 3 26.22 0.22 -7.78
C THR A 3 25.17 -0.39 -8.72
N GLU A 4 25.31 -0.21 -10.03
CA GLU A 4 24.35 -0.76 -11.01
C GLU A 4 24.31 -2.30 -11.00
N ARG A 5 25.46 -2.96 -10.83
CA ARG A 5 25.53 -4.44 -10.80
C ARG A 5 24.85 -5.05 -9.57
N VAL A 6 24.88 -4.36 -8.44
CA VAL A 6 24.23 -4.83 -7.20
C VAL A 6 22.73 -4.66 -7.29
N LEU A 7 22.26 -3.54 -7.87
CA LEU A 7 20.85 -3.31 -8.12
C LEU A 7 20.28 -4.39 -9.05
N HIS A 8 20.89 -4.63 -10.21
CA HIS A 8 20.39 -5.65 -11.14
C HIS A 8 20.39 -7.09 -10.58
N ALA A 9 21.32 -7.42 -9.68
CA ALA A 9 21.33 -8.72 -9.02
C ALA A 9 20.21 -8.91 -7.98
N ALA A 10 19.59 -7.81 -7.53
CA ALA A 10 18.49 -7.80 -6.58
C ALA A 10 17.10 -7.79 -7.26
N GLN A 11 17.03 -8.08 -8.56
CA GLN A 11 15.76 -8.25 -9.26
C GLN A 11 15.11 -9.60 -8.95
N PRO A 12 13.77 -9.67 -8.82
CA PRO A 12 12.83 -8.54 -8.96
C PRO A 12 12.96 -7.57 -7.77
N TYR A 13 13.03 -6.28 -8.08
CA TYR A 13 12.94 -5.25 -7.04
C TYR A 13 11.62 -5.41 -6.28
N SER A 14 11.57 -4.97 -5.03
CA SER A 14 10.31 -4.84 -4.31
C SER A 14 9.36 -3.91 -5.10
N GLY A 15 8.45 -4.49 -5.88
CA GLY A 15 7.58 -3.77 -6.83
C GLY A 15 7.67 -4.24 -8.29
N ASP A 16 8.68 -5.03 -8.68
CA ASP A 16 8.87 -5.55 -10.05
C ASP A 16 8.14 -6.88 -10.31
N GLY A 17 7.49 -7.46 -9.31
CA GLY A 17 6.77 -8.72 -9.44
C GLY A 17 5.32 -8.48 -9.82
N ASP A 18 4.86 -9.24 -10.82
CA ASP A 18 3.46 -9.42 -11.23
C ASP A 18 2.50 -9.36 -10.04
N ILE A 19 1.31 -8.79 -10.27
CA ILE A 19 0.17 -8.82 -9.36
C ILE A 19 0.11 -10.22 -8.72
N VAL A 20 0.51 -10.31 -7.45
CA VAL A 20 0.59 -11.59 -6.76
C VAL A 20 -0.85 -12.06 -6.59
N GLU A 21 -1.31 -12.92 -7.50
CA GLU A 21 -2.57 -13.65 -7.38
C GLU A 21 -2.64 -14.22 -5.96
N GLY A 22 -3.59 -13.71 -5.16
CA GLY A 22 -3.78 -14.11 -3.76
C GLY A 22 -3.42 -13.07 -2.70
N ARG A 23 -2.87 -11.89 -3.03
CA ARG A 23 -2.75 -10.78 -2.06
C ARG A 23 -4.01 -9.94 -2.03
N ARG A 24 -4.61 -9.84 -0.84
CA ARG A 24 -5.80 -9.00 -0.60
C ARG A 24 -5.49 -7.51 -0.79
N PHE A 25 -4.37 -7.04 -0.25
CA PHE A 25 -4.03 -5.61 -0.28
C PHE A 25 -2.86 -5.35 -1.23
N LEU A 26 -3.00 -4.28 -2.03
CA LEU A 26 -1.92 -3.65 -2.79
C LEU A 26 -1.84 -2.19 -2.35
N VAL A 27 -0.62 -1.71 -2.08
CA VAL A 27 -0.39 -0.31 -1.69
C VAL A 27 0.65 0.30 -2.63
N TYR A 28 0.33 1.43 -3.24
CA TYR A 28 1.26 2.16 -4.09
C TYR A 28 1.06 3.68 -3.97
N GLY A 29 2.14 4.43 -4.21
CA GLY A 29 2.11 5.89 -4.20
C GLY A 29 1.46 6.44 -5.47
N THR A 30 0.55 7.41 -5.32
CA THR A 30 -0.05 8.16 -6.44
C THR A 30 0.62 9.53 -6.60
N SER A 31 1.20 10.07 -5.52
CA SER A 31 1.97 11.30 -5.49
C SER A 31 2.98 11.25 -4.33
N GLU A 32 3.79 12.30 -4.17
CA GLU A 32 4.68 12.44 -3.00
C GLU A 32 3.89 12.46 -1.67
N THR A 33 2.65 12.94 -1.71
CA THR A 33 1.84 13.19 -0.51
C THR A 33 0.74 12.16 -0.28
N GLU A 34 0.55 11.22 -1.21
CA GLU A 34 -0.59 10.31 -1.18
C GLU A 34 -0.24 8.92 -1.70
N HIS A 35 -0.80 7.92 -1.03
CA HIS A 35 -0.81 6.53 -1.41
C HIS A 35 -2.23 6.03 -1.55
N VAL A 36 -2.42 5.00 -2.34
CA VAL A 36 -3.69 4.27 -2.43
C VAL A 36 -3.50 2.85 -1.90
N ILE A 37 -4.52 2.38 -1.19
CA ILE A 37 -4.68 1.01 -0.72
C ILE A 37 -5.80 0.39 -1.55
N CYS A 38 -5.45 -0.49 -2.47
CA CYS A 38 -6.40 -1.32 -3.20
C CYS A 38 -6.68 -2.58 -2.38
N ASP A 39 -7.95 -2.82 -2.05
CA ASP A 39 -8.40 -4.09 -1.47
C ASP A 39 -9.09 -4.94 -2.53
N ASN A 40 -8.37 -5.91 -3.07
CA ASN A 40 -8.85 -6.85 -4.09
C ASN A 40 -10.00 -7.74 -3.60
N HIS A 41 -10.26 -7.82 -2.29
CA HIS A 41 -11.39 -8.56 -1.75
C HIS A 41 -12.69 -7.76 -1.84
N THR A 42 -12.63 -6.45 -1.63
CA THR A 42 -13.80 -5.56 -1.70
C THR A 42 -13.92 -4.84 -3.04
N ASP A 43 -12.87 -4.86 -3.87
CA ASP A 43 -12.74 -4.07 -5.10
C ASP A 43 -12.89 -2.56 -4.83
N GLU A 44 -12.35 -2.10 -3.69
CA GLU A 44 -12.43 -0.71 -3.27
C GLU A 44 -11.04 -0.13 -3.02
N ASP A 45 -10.84 1.09 -3.52
CA ASP A 45 -9.64 1.88 -3.31
C ASP A 45 -9.82 2.87 -2.15
N VAL A 46 -8.80 2.99 -1.31
CA VAL A 46 -8.79 3.96 -0.20
C VAL A 46 -7.50 4.77 -0.27
N PHE A 47 -7.66 6.09 -0.29
CA PHE A 47 -6.54 7.02 -0.28
C PHE A 47 -6.06 7.28 1.15
N ILE A 48 -4.75 7.35 1.31
CA ILE A 48 -4.10 7.69 2.57
C ILE A 48 -2.96 8.68 2.31
N ARG A 49 -2.84 9.68 3.18
CA ARG A 49 -1.71 10.61 3.13
C ARG A 49 -0.41 9.90 3.52
N THR A 50 0.65 10.19 2.77
CA THR A 50 2.00 9.65 3.00
C THR A 50 2.49 9.91 4.43
N ASP A 51 2.17 11.08 5.01
CA ASP A 51 2.58 11.44 6.37
C ASP A 51 2.11 10.43 7.43
N PHE A 52 0.93 9.82 7.27
CA PHE A 52 0.44 8.79 8.20
C PHE A 52 1.23 7.49 8.07
N LEU A 53 1.68 7.13 6.87
CA LEU A 53 2.50 5.94 6.66
C LEU A 53 3.92 6.10 7.20
N HIS A 54 4.38 7.34 7.39
CA HIS A 54 5.67 7.64 8.00
C HIS A 54 5.62 7.76 9.53
N ASP A 55 4.43 7.86 10.11
CA ASP A 55 4.27 7.92 11.56
C ASP A 55 4.26 6.48 12.16
N PRO A 56 5.28 6.07 12.92
CA PRO A 56 5.31 4.73 13.52
C PRO A 56 4.26 4.54 14.63
N ALA A 57 3.65 5.62 15.14
CA ALA A 57 2.54 5.54 16.09
C ALA A 57 1.18 5.38 15.40
N PHE A 58 1.12 5.53 14.08
CA PHE A 58 -0.11 5.40 13.32
C PHE A 58 -0.47 3.93 13.08
N ASP A 59 -1.62 3.50 13.61
CA ASP A 59 -2.17 2.17 13.37
C ASP A 59 -2.96 2.15 12.05
N LEU A 60 -2.24 1.81 10.98
CA LEU A 60 -2.80 1.69 9.64
C LEU A 60 -3.95 0.69 9.57
N ALA A 61 -3.86 -0.43 10.31
CA ALA A 61 -4.87 -1.47 10.26
C ALA A 61 -6.17 -0.99 10.92
N ALA A 62 -6.08 -0.40 12.12
CA ALA A 62 -7.25 0.14 12.82
C ALA A 62 -7.92 1.26 12.02
N TRP A 63 -7.12 2.18 11.46
CA TRP A 63 -7.64 3.25 10.59
C TRP A 63 -8.37 2.67 9.38
N TYR A 64 -7.77 1.71 8.69
CA TYR A 64 -8.37 1.10 7.51
C TYR A 64 -9.68 0.36 7.84
N THR A 65 -9.71 -0.41 8.94
CA THR A 65 -10.93 -1.06 9.41
C THR A 65 -12.02 -0.03 9.70
N HIS A 66 -11.69 1.08 10.37
CA HIS A 66 -12.66 2.14 10.63
C HIS A 66 -13.21 2.78 9.35
N GLN A 67 -12.37 3.01 8.33
CA GLN A 67 -12.83 3.49 7.01
C GLN A 67 -13.84 2.53 6.38
N ARG A 68 -13.59 1.21 6.44
CA ARG A 68 -14.48 0.19 5.88
C ARG A 68 -15.78 0.01 6.65
N LEU A 69 -15.75 0.08 7.97
CA LEU A 69 -16.97 0.06 8.78
C LEU A 69 -17.83 1.30 8.44
N THR A 70 -17.20 2.47 8.38
CA THR A 70 -17.89 3.72 8.05
C THR A 70 -18.48 3.70 6.64
N SER A 71 -17.77 3.17 5.63
CA SER A 71 -18.30 3.08 4.26
C SER A 71 -19.49 2.12 4.15
N GLN A 72 -19.58 1.13 5.05
CA GLN A 72 -20.70 0.19 5.16
C GLN A 72 -21.81 0.68 6.10
N GLY A 73 -21.69 1.87 6.67
CA GLY A 73 -22.67 2.43 7.61
C GLY A 73 -22.66 1.76 8.99
N ILE A 74 -21.59 1.04 9.33
CA ILE A 74 -21.39 0.41 10.64
C ILE A 74 -20.58 1.41 11.50
N PRO A 75 -21.10 1.86 12.66
CA PRO A 75 -20.43 2.81 13.53
C PRO A 75 -19.20 2.24 14.24
#